data_AF-A0A974SYF2-F1
#
_entry.id   AF-A0A974SYF2-F1
#
_cell.length_a   1.000
_cell.length_b   1.000
_cell.length_c   1.000
_cell.angle_alpha   90.00
_cell.angle_beta   90.00
_cell.angle_gamma   90.00
#
_symmetry.space_group_name_H-M   'P 1'
#
loop_
_entity.id
_entity.type
_entity.pdbx_description
1 polymer ?
#
loop_
_entity_poly.entity_id
_entity_poly.type
_entity_poly.pdbx_seq_one_letter_code
_entity_poly.pdbx_strand_id
1 'polypeptide(L)'
;MGLLDLKAPSQAGTTTGATGQSSALDPGTPQWSVFGQLTSPVTHPWAIVGETILLPLIAVSLGLWLNPDDPLWIHASFPWAWFAPIVLALRYGPLTGIGGAAMLLLVWLALNLVHPAEFPKLVFLGGLILVMVIGEFSSLWLARARRAEAIQRYLDQRLEFLTHQYYLLRLSHDRLEQDLISRPMAMRDALGAMRNHIATEQMDSDSAGASALLRLLAQYCQLEVAALHYLVDERLQTAPIATLGNTSPLQADDPLIEHAMQTSHLCHIAQSLNQSEQSSRYLIAAPLNNLDGKCFGLLLVEQMPFFSLQDETLQTINLLLGYYADSLSMHALAAQIRRKEPDCPPEFAFELQRLWHIRQSSQVSSVVVALEIQSRPGMPDVAQQIQRQKRALDENWLIQDVDRSILATLMPLSGQSAAEGYLSRLEMWAHQKSGQTLAELGIFGHILPLDTDPPLVLLQRLNEIAHASAQTRPLRPHA
;
A
#
# COMPACT_ATOMS: atom_id res chain seq x y z
N MET A 1 41.91 24.89 39.04
CA MET A 1 42.34 24.02 40.16
C MET A 1 41.41 22.81 40.17
N GLY A 2 41.93 21.65 39.72
CA GLY A 2 41.26 20.32 39.63
C GLY A 2 40.20 20.23 38.51
N LEU A 3 40.36 19.55 37.36
CA LEU A 3 41.09 18.33 36.98
C LEU A 3 40.66 17.09 37.77
N LEU A 4 39.72 16.33 37.21
CA LEU A 4 39.59 14.89 37.41
C LEU A 4 39.26 14.23 36.07
N ASP A 5 40.30 13.60 35.56
CA ASP A 5 40.38 12.68 34.43
C ASP A 5 40.22 11.24 34.97
N LEU A 6 40.13 10.25 34.05
CA LEU A 6 40.26 8.78 34.23
C LEU A 6 38.95 8.04 34.56
N LYS A 7 38.60 6.88 33.97
CA LYS A 7 39.23 5.95 33.02
C LYS A 7 38.23 4.82 32.78
N ALA A 8 38.15 4.34 31.55
CA ALA A 8 37.35 3.16 31.16
C ALA A 8 37.86 1.86 31.79
N PRO A 9 37.02 0.81 31.86
CA PRO A 9 37.49 -0.56 31.77
C PRO A 9 36.99 -1.25 30.49
N SER A 10 37.92 -1.92 29.81
CA SER A 10 37.68 -2.95 28.81
C SER A 10 37.85 -4.31 29.50
N GLN A 11 36.92 -5.24 29.27
CA GLN A 11 37.10 -6.70 29.10
C GLN A 11 35.70 -7.30 28.84
N ALA A 12 35.41 -7.81 27.63
CA ALA A 12 35.63 -9.20 27.18
C ALA A 12 34.68 -10.20 27.87
N GLY A 13 33.70 -10.71 27.10
CA GLY A 13 32.73 -11.72 27.54
C GLY A 13 31.67 -12.00 26.48
N THR A 14 31.95 -12.94 25.61
CA THR A 14 31.13 -13.52 24.52
C THR A 14 29.80 -14.12 25.00
N THR A 15 28.74 -13.98 24.18
CA THR A 15 27.73 -15.04 23.89
C THR A 15 26.81 -14.62 22.74
N THR A 16 27.19 -15.07 21.54
CA THR A 16 26.36 -15.54 20.41
C THR A 16 24.85 -15.25 20.42
N GLY A 17 24.43 -14.30 19.58
CA GLY A 17 23.09 -14.23 19.00
C GLY A 17 23.18 -14.49 17.50
N ALA A 18 22.70 -15.65 17.07
CA ALA A 18 22.68 -16.08 15.68
C ALA A 18 21.71 -15.21 14.86
N THR A 19 22.26 -14.45 13.92
CA THR A 19 21.52 -13.89 12.79
C THR A 19 21.98 -14.63 11.54
N GLY A 20 21.04 -15.35 10.93
CA GLY A 20 21.26 -16.06 9.67
C GLY A 20 21.59 -15.06 8.57
N GLN A 21 22.86 -15.06 8.15
CA GLN A 21 23.25 -14.51 6.87
C GLN A 21 22.70 -15.43 5.78
N SER A 22 21.62 -14.98 5.14
CA SER A 22 21.28 -15.42 3.80
C SER A 22 22.48 -15.11 2.91
N SER A 23 23.07 -16.17 2.37
CA SER A 23 24.11 -16.18 1.37
C SER A 23 23.70 -15.34 0.16
N ALA A 24 24.12 -14.08 0.14
CA ALA A 24 24.31 -13.35 -1.10
C ALA A 24 25.42 -14.10 -1.85
N LEU A 25 25.05 -14.81 -2.91
CA LEU A 25 26.00 -15.31 -3.89
C LEU A 25 26.71 -14.10 -4.48
N ASP A 26 27.94 -13.85 -4.02
CA ASP A 26 28.88 -12.95 -4.71
C ASP A 26 29.01 -13.47 -6.15
N PRO A 27 28.62 -12.68 -7.18
CA PRO A 27 28.87 -13.06 -8.55
C PRO A 27 30.39 -13.06 -8.73
N GLY A 28 30.94 -14.25 -8.98
CA GLY A 28 32.36 -14.53 -8.98
C GLY A 28 33.18 -13.41 -9.62
N THR A 29 34.08 -12.82 -8.83
CA THR A 29 35.16 -12.03 -9.36
C THR A 29 35.91 -12.90 -10.38
N PRO A 30 35.97 -12.53 -11.67
CA PRO A 30 36.70 -13.33 -12.61
C PRO A 30 38.15 -13.30 -12.15
N GLN A 31 38.71 -14.47 -11.88
CA GLN A 31 40.11 -14.64 -11.51
C GLN A 31 40.95 -14.29 -12.75
N TRP A 32 41.15 -13.00 -13.02
CA TRP A 32 42.00 -12.56 -14.10
C TRP A 32 43.42 -12.98 -13.75
N SER A 33 44.00 -13.87 -14.55
CA SER A 33 45.42 -14.22 -14.45
C SER A 33 46.27 -12.94 -14.36
N VAL A 34 47.38 -12.98 -13.63
CA VAL A 34 48.32 -11.84 -13.49
C VAL A 34 48.73 -11.23 -14.85
N PHE A 35 48.73 -12.05 -15.91
CA PHE A 35 48.95 -11.60 -17.29
C PHE A 35 47.85 -10.70 -17.85
N GLY A 36 46.59 -10.87 -17.41
CA GLY A 36 45.47 -10.03 -17.81
C GLY A 36 45.58 -8.59 -17.30
N GLN A 37 46.12 -8.39 -16.10
CA GLN A 37 46.32 -7.04 -15.52
C GLN A 37 47.37 -6.22 -16.29
N LEU A 38 48.41 -6.88 -16.84
CA LEU A 38 49.41 -6.26 -17.72
C LEU A 38 48.84 -5.85 -19.09
N THR A 39 47.69 -6.40 -19.48
CA THR A 39 47.02 -6.11 -20.76
C THR A 39 45.92 -5.05 -20.65
N SER A 40 45.66 -4.53 -19.45
CA SER A 40 44.74 -3.39 -19.30
C SER A 40 45.30 -2.20 -20.11
N PRO A 41 44.51 -1.63 -21.05
CA PRO A 41 44.97 -0.51 -21.85
C PRO A 41 45.10 0.70 -20.95
N VAL A 42 46.32 1.23 -20.82
CA VAL A 42 46.55 2.53 -20.18
C VAL A 42 45.76 3.57 -20.95
N THR A 43 44.81 4.23 -20.30
CA THR A 43 43.86 5.16 -20.95
C THR A 43 44.44 6.54 -21.19
N HIS A 44 45.59 6.87 -20.57
CA HIS A 44 46.22 8.18 -20.72
C HIS A 44 46.99 8.30 -22.05
N PRO A 45 46.66 9.31 -22.88
CA PRO A 45 47.24 9.46 -24.23
C PRO A 45 48.76 9.64 -24.22
N TRP A 46 49.32 10.28 -23.19
CA TRP A 46 50.76 10.45 -23.02
C TRP A 46 51.51 9.15 -22.73
N ALA A 47 50.87 8.20 -22.03
CA ALA A 47 51.46 6.90 -21.76
C ALA A 47 51.53 6.04 -23.03
N ILE A 48 50.51 6.14 -23.90
CA ILE A 48 50.48 5.45 -25.19
C ILE A 48 51.60 5.95 -26.10
N VAL A 49 51.81 7.27 -26.18
CA VAL A 49 52.91 7.88 -26.93
C VAL A 49 54.27 7.46 -26.36
N GLY A 50 54.40 7.47 -25.03
CA GLY A 50 55.62 7.01 -24.34
C GLY A 50 55.97 5.56 -24.67
N GLU A 51 55.01 4.63 -24.56
CA GLU A 51 55.22 3.23 -24.89
C GLU A 51 55.54 3.01 -26.38
N THR A 52 54.91 3.79 -27.28
CA THR A 52 55.15 3.70 -28.73
C THR A 52 56.59 4.04 -29.10
N ILE A 53 57.25 4.93 -28.35
CA ILE A 53 58.65 5.32 -28.57
C ILE A 53 59.60 4.39 -27.79
N LEU A 54 59.25 4.07 -26.53
CA LEU A 54 60.10 3.32 -25.62
C LEU A 54 60.29 1.87 -26.06
N LEU A 55 59.23 1.18 -26.51
CA LEU A 55 59.31 -0.24 -26.88
C LEU A 55 60.23 -0.50 -28.09
N PRO A 56 60.14 0.24 -29.21
CA PRO A 56 61.10 0.14 -30.29
C PRO A 56 62.52 0.51 -29.86
N LEU A 57 62.69 1.53 -29.00
CA LEU A 57 64.00 1.95 -28.52
C LEU A 57 64.66 0.88 -27.62
N ILE A 58 63.87 0.20 -26.79
CA ILE A 58 64.32 -0.97 -26.03
C ILE A 58 64.75 -2.09 -26.97
N ALA A 59 63.93 -2.42 -27.99
CA ALA A 59 64.26 -3.46 -28.96
C ALA A 59 65.58 -3.17 -29.69
N VAL A 60 65.81 -1.91 -30.08
CA VAL A 60 67.06 -1.45 -30.70
C VAL A 60 68.23 -1.49 -29.70
N SER A 61 68.03 -1.05 -28.46
CA SER A 61 69.07 -1.09 -27.43
C SER A 61 69.53 -2.51 -27.12
N LEU A 62 68.60 -3.47 -27.16
CA LEU A 62 68.89 -4.90 -27.02
C LEU A 62 69.67 -5.41 -28.24
N GLY A 63 69.33 -4.94 -29.44
CA GLY A 63 70.08 -5.20 -30.67
C GLY A 63 71.53 -4.72 -30.60
N LEU A 64 71.75 -3.47 -30.16
CA LEU A 64 73.08 -2.89 -29.95
C LEU A 64 73.93 -3.67 -28.93
N TRP A 65 73.30 -4.25 -27.90
CA TRP A 65 74.01 -5.00 -26.87
C TRP A 65 74.37 -6.43 -27.30
N LEU A 66 73.47 -7.11 -28.03
CA LEU A 66 73.66 -8.50 -28.46
C LEU A 66 74.44 -8.63 -29.78
N ASN A 67 74.24 -7.70 -30.72
CA ASN A 67 74.89 -7.72 -32.03
C ASN A 67 75.20 -6.28 -32.50
N PRO A 68 76.36 -5.71 -32.12
CA PRO A 68 76.70 -4.32 -32.41
C PRO A 68 76.84 -4.02 -33.91
N ASP A 69 77.11 -5.05 -34.73
CA ASP A 69 77.26 -4.92 -36.19
C ASP A 69 75.90 -4.85 -36.93
N ASP A 70 74.80 -5.30 -36.30
CA ASP A 70 73.44 -5.25 -36.87
C ASP A 70 72.38 -4.97 -35.79
N PRO A 71 72.24 -3.71 -35.34
CA PRO A 71 71.38 -3.33 -34.22
C PRO A 71 69.87 -3.42 -34.50
N LEU A 72 69.46 -3.56 -35.76
CA LEU A 72 68.06 -3.72 -36.16
C LEU A 72 67.74 -5.17 -36.59
N TRP A 73 68.71 -6.07 -36.53
CA TRP A 73 68.61 -7.46 -37.00
C TRP A 73 68.11 -7.56 -38.44
N ILE A 74 68.66 -6.74 -39.35
CA ILE A 74 68.31 -6.70 -40.78
C ILE A 74 68.91 -7.89 -41.54
N HIS A 75 70.11 -8.32 -41.16
CA HIS A 75 70.84 -9.44 -41.78
C HIS A 75 70.64 -10.76 -41.03
N ALA A 76 69.96 -10.75 -39.89
CA ALA A 76 69.57 -11.95 -39.17
C ALA A 76 68.54 -12.77 -39.98
N SER A 77 68.49 -14.08 -39.76
CA SER A 77 67.46 -14.95 -40.35
C SER A 77 66.04 -14.58 -39.93
N PHE A 78 65.89 -13.85 -38.82
CA PHE A 78 64.62 -13.35 -38.31
C PHE A 78 64.76 -11.92 -37.75
N PRO A 79 63.90 -10.97 -38.15
CA PRO A 79 64.05 -9.57 -37.77
C PRO A 79 63.32 -9.26 -36.45
N TRP A 80 63.95 -9.58 -35.32
CA TRP A 80 63.37 -9.49 -33.97
C TRP A 80 62.89 -8.09 -33.56
N ALA A 81 63.42 -7.02 -34.16
CA ALA A 81 63.02 -5.65 -33.88
C ALA A 81 61.54 -5.39 -34.19
N TRP A 82 60.97 -6.12 -35.15
CA TRP A 82 59.57 -5.97 -35.55
C TRP A 82 58.57 -6.48 -34.53
N PHE A 83 58.99 -7.26 -33.53
CA PHE A 83 58.10 -7.65 -32.44
C PHE A 83 57.59 -6.43 -31.65
N ALA A 84 58.39 -5.37 -31.49
CA ALA A 84 57.95 -4.17 -30.78
C ALA A 84 56.75 -3.49 -31.49
N PRO A 85 56.82 -3.15 -32.79
CA PRO A 85 55.66 -2.68 -33.56
C PRO A 85 54.46 -3.64 -33.57
N ILE A 86 54.70 -4.95 -33.63
CA ILE A 86 53.63 -5.96 -33.62
C ILE A 86 52.87 -5.98 -32.29
N VAL A 87 53.59 -5.95 -31.17
CA VAL A 87 52.99 -5.89 -29.83
C VAL A 87 52.21 -4.58 -29.64
N LEU A 88 52.77 -3.46 -30.11
CA LEU A 88 52.08 -2.17 -30.12
C LEU A 88 50.79 -2.20 -30.96
N ALA A 89 50.83 -2.87 -32.11
CA ALA A 89 49.66 -3.03 -32.98
C ALA A 89 48.56 -3.89 -32.35
N LEU A 90 48.96 -4.98 -31.68
CA LEU A 90 48.03 -5.87 -31.00
C LEU A 90 47.37 -5.19 -29.79
N ARG A 91 48.11 -4.36 -29.05
CA ARG A 91 47.62 -3.72 -27.82
C ARG A 91 46.76 -2.48 -28.07
N TYR A 92 47.19 -1.61 -28.98
CA TYR A 92 46.60 -0.29 -29.17
C TYR A 92 45.98 -0.07 -30.56
N GLY A 93 46.16 -1.01 -31.48
CA GLY A 93 45.64 -0.95 -32.84
C GLY A 93 46.68 -0.50 -33.87
N PRO A 94 46.27 -0.30 -35.13
CA PRO A 94 47.19 -0.18 -36.25
C PRO A 94 48.04 1.11 -36.22
N LEU A 95 47.50 2.22 -35.71
CA LEU A 95 48.16 3.52 -35.69
C LEU A 95 49.43 3.54 -34.83
N THR A 96 49.39 2.94 -33.64
CA THR A 96 50.55 2.83 -32.74
C THR A 96 51.58 1.84 -33.26
N GLY A 97 51.14 0.76 -33.92
CA GLY A 97 52.02 -0.17 -34.62
C GLY A 97 52.81 0.53 -35.74
N ILE A 98 52.13 1.35 -36.55
CA ILE A 98 52.79 2.19 -37.56
C ILE A 98 53.74 3.20 -36.90
N GLY A 99 53.36 3.81 -35.78
CA GLY A 99 54.22 4.70 -35.01
C GLY A 99 55.51 4.00 -34.55
N GLY A 100 55.40 2.77 -34.05
CA GLY A 100 56.56 1.96 -33.67
C GLY A 100 57.44 1.59 -34.87
N ALA A 101 56.83 1.24 -36.01
CA ALA A 101 57.55 0.97 -37.26
C ALA A 101 58.26 2.22 -37.80
N ALA A 102 57.64 3.40 -37.69
CA ALA A 102 58.24 4.68 -38.05
C ALA A 102 59.43 5.03 -37.14
N MET A 103 59.35 4.68 -35.85
CA MET A 103 60.47 4.83 -34.93
C MET A 103 61.66 3.93 -35.33
N LEU A 104 61.41 2.67 -35.70
CA LEU A 104 62.47 1.79 -36.23
C LEU A 104 63.08 2.35 -37.53
N LEU A 105 62.27 2.96 -38.40
CA LEU A 105 62.75 3.63 -39.61
C LEU A 105 63.63 4.85 -39.28
N LEU A 106 63.25 5.66 -38.30
CA LEU A 106 64.05 6.80 -37.84
C LEU A 106 65.39 6.36 -37.25
N VAL A 107 65.40 5.29 -36.45
CA VAL A 107 66.64 4.71 -35.92
C VAL A 107 67.52 4.19 -37.06
N TRP A 108 66.94 3.49 -38.04
CA TRP A 108 67.68 3.02 -39.21
C TRP A 108 68.32 4.19 -39.99
N LEU A 109 67.56 5.27 -40.22
CA LEU A 109 68.05 6.46 -40.91
C LEU A 109 69.18 7.15 -40.13
N ALA A 110 69.08 7.19 -38.80
CA ALA A 110 70.11 7.73 -37.92
C ALA A 110 71.43 6.93 -37.98
N LEU A 111 71.35 5.60 -38.06
CA LEU A 111 72.51 4.72 -38.19
C LEU A 111 73.13 4.79 -39.59
N ASN A 112 72.30 4.93 -40.63
CA ASN A 112 72.73 5.01 -42.03
C ASN A 112 73.44 6.35 -42.36
N LEU A 113 73.22 7.41 -41.57
CA LEU A 113 74.03 8.65 -41.64
C LEU A 113 75.51 8.40 -41.31
N VAL A 114 75.81 7.40 -40.50
CA VAL A 114 77.18 7.05 -40.07
C VAL A 114 77.80 6.03 -41.02
N HIS A 115 77.03 5.03 -41.48
CA HIS A 115 77.49 3.99 -42.40
C HIS A 115 76.50 3.80 -43.56
N PRO A 116 76.83 4.21 -44.80
CA PRO A 116 75.93 4.12 -45.94
C PRO A 116 75.64 2.66 -46.32
N ALA A 117 74.42 2.20 -46.08
CA ALA A 117 73.92 0.87 -46.42
C ALA A 117 72.68 0.94 -47.33
N GLU A 118 72.49 -0.08 -48.18
CA GLU A 118 71.29 -0.20 -49.01
C GLU A 118 70.03 -0.40 -48.16
N PHE A 119 68.92 0.23 -48.56
CA PHE A 119 67.66 0.15 -47.82
C PHE A 119 67.03 -1.25 -47.90
N PRO A 120 66.78 -1.93 -46.76
CA PRO A 120 66.22 -3.28 -46.73
C PRO A 120 64.69 -3.27 -46.96
N LYS A 121 64.29 -3.11 -48.22
CA LYS A 121 62.89 -2.98 -48.67
C LYS A 121 61.97 -4.11 -48.19
N LEU A 122 62.43 -5.37 -48.25
CA LEU A 122 61.61 -6.55 -47.94
C LEU A 122 61.26 -6.64 -46.44
N VAL A 123 62.22 -6.38 -45.57
CA VAL A 123 62.02 -6.44 -44.10
C VAL A 123 61.06 -5.36 -43.64
N PHE A 124 61.19 -4.13 -44.18
CA PHE A 124 60.27 -3.04 -43.85
C PHE A 124 58.87 -3.20 -44.44
N LEU A 125 58.77 -3.63 -45.71
CA LEU A 125 57.47 -3.82 -46.35
C LEU A 125 56.69 -4.98 -45.71
N GLY A 126 57.35 -6.12 -45.49
CA GLY A 126 56.73 -7.29 -44.86
C GLY A 126 56.34 -7.01 -43.41
N GLY A 127 57.21 -6.34 -42.65
CA GLY A 127 56.93 -5.91 -41.27
C GLY A 127 55.74 -4.96 -41.19
N LEU A 128 55.64 -3.97 -42.08
CA LEU A 128 54.55 -3.01 -42.09
C LEU A 128 53.21 -3.66 -42.45
N ILE A 129 53.17 -4.55 -43.45
CA ILE A 129 51.97 -5.32 -43.81
C ILE A 129 51.51 -6.16 -42.61
N LEU A 130 52.45 -6.86 -41.95
CA LEU A 130 52.16 -7.69 -40.78
C LEU A 130 51.57 -6.85 -39.62
N VAL A 131 52.18 -5.70 -39.33
CA VAL A 131 51.71 -4.74 -38.31
C VAL A 131 50.31 -4.21 -38.64
N MET A 132 50.04 -3.89 -39.91
CA MET A 132 48.70 -3.44 -40.34
C MET A 132 47.64 -4.52 -40.16
N VAL A 133 47.90 -5.76 -40.61
CA VAL A 133 46.95 -6.87 -40.49
C VAL A 133 46.65 -7.16 -39.02
N ILE A 134 47.68 -7.26 -38.18
CA ILE A 134 47.53 -7.52 -36.75
C ILE A 134 46.79 -6.37 -36.06
N GLY A 135 47.13 -5.12 -36.40
CA GLY A 135 46.45 -3.94 -35.88
C GLY A 135 44.96 -3.89 -36.24
N GLU A 136 44.61 -4.21 -37.48
CA GLU A 136 43.22 -4.22 -37.94
C GLU A 136 42.39 -5.26 -37.19
N PHE A 137 42.88 -6.49 -37.07
CA PHE A 137 42.21 -7.53 -36.28
C PHE A 137 42.07 -7.12 -34.80
N SER A 138 43.12 -6.55 -34.20
CA SER A 138 43.05 -6.02 -32.84
C SER A 138 41.94 -4.98 -32.70
N SER A 139 41.85 -4.02 -33.63
CA SER A 139 40.84 -2.97 -33.59
C SER A 139 39.41 -3.51 -33.61
N LEU A 140 39.14 -4.54 -34.42
CA LEU A 140 37.84 -5.21 -34.51
C LEU A 140 37.49 -5.93 -33.21
N TRP A 141 38.46 -6.63 -32.59
CA TRP A 141 38.27 -7.32 -31.32
C TRP A 141 38.02 -6.35 -30.16
N LEU A 142 38.81 -5.29 -30.04
CA LEU A 142 38.59 -4.25 -29.03
C LEU A 142 37.23 -3.56 -29.23
N ALA A 143 36.83 -3.29 -30.47
CA ALA A 143 35.52 -2.70 -30.77
C ALA A 143 34.35 -3.67 -30.45
N ARG A 144 34.55 -4.97 -30.63
CA ARG A 144 33.56 -6.00 -30.24
C ARG A 144 33.46 -6.15 -28.72
N ALA A 145 34.59 -6.15 -28.02
CA ALA A 145 34.64 -6.23 -26.56
C ALA A 145 33.93 -5.03 -25.91
N ARG A 146 34.27 -3.79 -26.32
CA ARG A 146 33.61 -2.58 -25.82
C ARG A 146 32.10 -2.57 -26.07
N ARG A 147 31.66 -3.11 -27.21
CA ARG A 147 30.23 -3.24 -27.54
C ARG A 147 29.52 -4.24 -26.62
N ALA A 148 30.14 -5.40 -26.38
CA ALA A 148 29.58 -6.40 -25.47
C ALA A 148 29.45 -5.85 -24.04
N GLU A 149 30.48 -5.17 -23.53
CA GLU A 149 30.45 -4.51 -22.21
C GLU A 149 29.39 -3.42 -22.11
N ALA A 150 29.17 -2.64 -23.18
CA ALA A 150 28.13 -1.62 -23.22
C ALA A 150 26.72 -2.23 -23.20
N ILE A 151 26.50 -3.31 -23.97
CA ILE A 151 25.23 -4.03 -23.99
C ILE A 151 24.95 -4.67 -22.64
N GLN A 152 25.95 -5.28 -22.00
CA GLN A 152 25.80 -5.86 -20.67
C GLN A 152 25.37 -4.81 -19.65
N ARG A 153 26.08 -3.67 -19.60
CA ARG A 153 25.71 -2.55 -18.71
C ARG A 153 24.28 -2.05 -18.96
N TYR A 154 23.86 -1.98 -20.22
CA TYR A 154 22.48 -1.59 -20.56
C TYR A 154 21.44 -2.62 -20.08
N LEU A 155 21.72 -3.91 -20.22
CA LEU A 155 20.82 -4.98 -19.75
C LEU A 155 20.68 -4.95 -18.23
N ASP A 156 21.77 -4.77 -17.50
CA ASP A 156 21.76 -4.67 -16.04
C ASP A 156 20.91 -3.48 -15.58
N GLN A 157 21.10 -2.30 -16.18
CA GLN A 157 20.27 -1.11 -15.89
C GLN A 157 18.78 -1.36 -16.18
N ARG A 158 18.47 -2.08 -17.26
CA ARG A 158 17.09 -2.36 -17.65
C ARG A 158 16.42 -3.37 -16.71
N LEU A 159 17.18 -4.37 -16.23
CA LEU A 159 16.69 -5.31 -15.23
C LEU A 159 16.40 -4.62 -13.89
N GLU A 160 17.29 -3.75 -13.45
CA GLU A 160 17.09 -2.96 -12.22
C GLU A 160 15.82 -2.10 -12.33
N PHE A 161 15.66 -1.40 -13.45
CA PHE A 161 14.47 -0.60 -13.71
C PHE A 161 13.16 -1.43 -13.68
N LEU A 162 13.13 -2.58 -14.36
CA LEU A 162 11.97 -3.47 -14.36
C LEU A 162 11.67 -4.03 -12.97
N THR A 163 12.71 -4.37 -12.20
CA THR A 163 12.56 -4.88 -10.83
C THR A 163 11.92 -3.83 -9.94
N HIS A 164 12.38 -2.58 -10.04
CA HIS A 164 11.81 -1.47 -9.29
C HIS A 164 10.34 -1.22 -9.64
N GLN A 165 9.99 -1.21 -10.93
CA GLN A 165 8.61 -1.05 -11.39
C GLN A 165 7.69 -2.17 -10.89
N TYR A 166 8.13 -3.43 -10.98
CA TYR A 166 7.36 -4.56 -10.50
C TYR A 166 7.13 -4.50 -8.98
N TYR A 167 8.16 -4.14 -8.22
CA TYR A 167 8.07 -4.01 -6.78
C TYR A 167 7.04 -2.95 -6.36
N LEU A 168 7.06 -1.77 -7.01
CA LEU A 168 6.08 -0.71 -6.75
C LEU A 168 4.65 -1.15 -7.08
N LEU A 169 4.46 -1.82 -8.22
CA LEU A 169 3.15 -2.34 -8.62
C LEU A 169 2.62 -3.33 -7.58
N ARG A 170 3.45 -4.29 -7.16
CA ARG A 170 3.09 -5.27 -6.15
C ARG A 170 2.67 -4.58 -4.85
N LEU A 171 3.45 -3.61 -4.37
CA LEU A 171 3.15 -2.89 -3.15
C LEU A 171 1.83 -2.09 -3.24
N SER A 172 1.50 -1.56 -4.42
CA SER A 172 0.19 -0.92 -4.64
C SER A 172 -0.96 -1.92 -4.60
N HIS A 173 -0.75 -3.14 -5.09
CA HIS A 173 -1.74 -4.21 -5.02
C HIS A 173 -1.95 -4.71 -3.60
N ASP A 174 -0.85 -4.95 -2.86
CA ASP A 174 -0.89 -5.36 -1.45
C ASP A 174 -1.63 -4.30 -0.60
N ARG A 175 -1.46 -3.02 -0.92
CA ARG A 175 -2.17 -1.92 -0.25
C ARG A 175 -3.66 -1.89 -0.60
N LEU A 176 -4.01 -2.10 -1.88
CA LEU A 176 -5.42 -2.21 -2.30
C LEU A 176 -6.10 -3.45 -1.67
N GLU A 177 -5.37 -4.57 -1.55
CA GLU A 177 -5.87 -5.79 -0.90
C GLU A 177 -6.11 -5.56 0.61
N GLN A 178 -5.19 -4.89 1.30
CA GLN A 178 -5.36 -4.52 2.71
C GLN A 178 -6.52 -3.53 2.93
N ASP A 179 -6.70 -2.57 2.03
CA ASP A 179 -7.84 -1.65 2.06
C ASP A 179 -9.17 -2.40 1.81
N LEU A 180 -9.19 -3.42 0.96
CA LEU A 180 -10.40 -4.22 0.70
C LEU A 180 -10.85 -5.08 1.89
N ILE A 181 -9.92 -5.57 2.71
CA ILE A 181 -10.21 -6.44 3.86
C ILE A 181 -10.68 -5.64 5.10
N SER A 182 -10.29 -4.36 5.22
CA SER A 182 -10.52 -3.54 6.42
C SER A 182 -11.78 -2.65 6.37
N ARG A 183 -12.39 -2.45 5.20
CA ARG A 183 -13.57 -1.59 4.97
C ARG A 183 -14.74 -1.79 5.95
N PRO A 184 -15.17 -3.02 6.32
CA PRO A 184 -16.31 -3.20 7.22
C PRO A 184 -16.04 -2.78 8.67
N MET A 185 -14.78 -2.84 9.11
CA MET A 185 -14.41 -2.55 10.51
C MET A 185 -14.28 -1.04 10.75
N ALA A 186 -13.70 -0.30 9.78
CA ALA A 186 -13.58 1.16 9.83
C ALA A 186 -14.94 1.88 9.92
N MET A 187 -15.95 1.31 9.27
CA MET A 187 -17.31 1.84 9.20
C MET A 187 -18.09 1.70 10.51
N ARG A 188 -17.94 0.56 11.20
CA ARG A 188 -18.47 0.37 12.56
C ARG A 188 -17.81 1.34 13.54
N ASP A 189 -16.52 1.59 13.41
CA ASP A 189 -15.83 2.55 14.27
C ASP A 189 -16.30 4.00 14.02
N ALA A 190 -16.51 4.37 12.75
CA ALA A 190 -17.05 5.68 12.37
C ALA A 190 -18.43 5.95 12.98
N LEU A 191 -19.34 4.99 12.85
CA LEU A 191 -20.69 5.09 13.42
C LEU A 191 -20.68 5.05 14.96
N GLY A 192 -19.79 4.25 15.56
CA GLY A 192 -19.61 4.21 17.01
C GLY A 192 -19.11 5.53 17.57
N ALA A 193 -18.13 6.16 16.90
CA ALA A 193 -17.65 7.49 17.25
C ALA A 193 -18.76 8.55 17.14
N MET A 194 -19.58 8.50 16.08
CA MET A 194 -20.74 9.40 15.92
C MET A 194 -21.73 9.24 17.08
N ARG A 195 -22.09 8.00 17.42
CA ARG A 195 -23.06 7.69 18.47
C ARG A 195 -22.61 8.20 19.84
N ASN A 196 -21.33 8.01 20.16
CA ASN A 196 -20.76 8.49 21.42
C ASN A 196 -20.80 10.02 21.54
N HIS A 197 -20.53 10.74 20.44
CA HIS A 197 -20.62 12.20 20.44
C HIS A 197 -22.06 12.71 20.58
N ILE A 198 -23.02 12.11 19.86
CA ILE A 198 -24.44 12.49 19.98
C ILE A 198 -24.99 12.22 21.39
N ALA A 199 -24.57 11.13 22.03
CA ALA A 199 -25.06 10.74 23.36
C ALA A 199 -24.49 11.58 24.52
N THR A 200 -23.41 12.33 24.32
CA THR A 200 -22.70 13.04 25.40
C THR A 200 -23.13 14.51 25.53
N GLU A 201 -23.70 15.12 24.49
CA GLU A 201 -23.95 16.57 24.43
C GLU A 201 -25.45 16.91 24.37
N GLN A 202 -26.11 16.92 25.54
CA GLN A 202 -27.57 17.07 25.67
C GLN A 202 -28.12 18.51 25.66
N MET A 203 -27.33 19.56 25.37
CA MET A 203 -27.79 20.96 25.54
C MET A 203 -27.63 21.90 24.33
N ASP A 204 -27.05 21.45 23.20
CA ASP A 204 -27.00 22.19 21.92
C ASP A 204 -26.90 21.21 20.72
N SER A 205 -27.69 20.13 20.78
CA SER A 205 -27.45 18.80 20.18
C SER A 205 -27.21 18.76 18.67
N ASP A 206 -27.81 19.68 17.94
CA ASP A 206 -27.92 19.57 16.48
C ASP A 206 -26.68 20.11 15.78
N SER A 207 -26.15 21.26 16.25
CA SER A 207 -24.93 21.85 15.69
C SER A 207 -23.69 21.04 16.05
N ALA A 208 -23.65 20.54 17.29
CA ALA A 208 -22.58 19.68 17.79
C ALA A 208 -22.54 18.34 17.04
N GLY A 209 -23.70 17.69 16.87
CA GLY A 209 -23.84 16.47 16.07
C GLY A 209 -23.46 16.66 14.60
N ALA A 210 -23.88 17.76 13.97
CA ALA A 210 -23.50 18.11 12.61
C ALA A 210 -21.99 18.32 12.45
N SER A 211 -21.35 18.97 13.43
CA SER A 211 -19.90 19.17 13.43
C SER A 211 -19.13 17.85 13.59
N ALA A 212 -19.63 16.93 14.43
CA ALA A 212 -19.07 15.60 14.60
C ALA A 212 -19.19 14.77 13.31
N LEU A 213 -20.35 14.83 12.64
CA LEU A 213 -20.56 14.20 11.33
C LEU A 213 -19.56 14.71 10.30
N LEU A 214 -19.38 16.04 10.17
CA LEU A 214 -18.41 16.61 9.23
C LEU A 214 -16.97 16.17 9.53
N ARG A 215 -16.57 16.07 10.81
CA ARG A 215 -15.25 15.56 11.20
C ARG A 215 -15.06 14.09 10.81
N LEU A 216 -16.10 13.26 10.96
CA LEU A 216 -16.06 11.86 10.53
C LEU A 216 -15.97 11.76 9.01
N LEU A 217 -16.76 12.53 8.28
CA LEU A 217 -16.68 12.58 6.82
C LEU A 217 -15.30 13.09 6.35
N ALA A 218 -14.70 14.06 7.05
CA ALA A 218 -13.32 14.47 6.79
C ALA A 218 -12.32 13.32 6.99
N GLN A 219 -12.45 12.57 8.09
CA GLN A 219 -11.53 11.49 8.44
C GLN A 219 -11.62 10.28 7.51
N TYR A 220 -12.83 9.85 7.15
CA TYR A 220 -13.08 8.62 6.39
C TYR A 220 -13.23 8.87 4.88
N CYS A 221 -13.81 10.01 4.49
CA CYS A 221 -14.06 10.35 3.08
C CYS A 221 -13.07 11.40 2.54
N GLN A 222 -12.14 11.88 3.37
CA GLN A 222 -11.12 12.88 3.00
C GLN A 222 -11.73 14.18 2.45
N LEU A 223 -12.85 14.62 3.03
CA LEU A 223 -13.41 15.93 2.70
C LEU A 223 -12.50 17.05 3.23
N GLU A 224 -12.26 18.07 2.41
CA GLU A 224 -11.42 19.22 2.79
C GLU A 224 -12.26 20.46 3.10
N VAL A 225 -13.22 20.76 2.22
CA VAL A 225 -14.13 21.90 2.37
C VAL A 225 -15.56 21.43 2.15
N ALA A 226 -16.38 21.49 3.20
CA ALA A 226 -17.78 21.09 3.15
C ALA A 226 -18.64 21.87 4.15
N ALA A 227 -19.90 22.09 3.82
CA ALA A 227 -20.88 22.76 4.66
C ALA A 227 -22.15 21.91 4.78
N LEU A 228 -22.74 21.88 5.96
CA LEU A 228 -24.04 21.25 6.20
C LEU A 228 -25.11 22.31 6.44
N HIS A 229 -26.20 22.25 5.68
CA HIS A 229 -27.30 23.21 5.74
C HIS A 229 -28.61 22.54 6.16
N TYR A 230 -29.40 23.19 7.02
CA TYR A 230 -30.75 22.70 7.36
C TYR A 230 -31.75 23.13 6.28
N LEU A 231 -32.74 22.27 6.06
CA LEU A 231 -33.92 22.55 5.25
C LEU A 231 -35.07 22.92 6.18
N VAL A 232 -35.61 24.13 6.05
CA VAL A 232 -36.81 24.58 6.76
C VAL A 232 -37.82 25.07 5.73
N ASP A 233 -39.03 24.52 5.76
CA ASP A 233 -40.11 24.81 4.80
C ASP A 233 -39.64 24.67 3.33
N GLU A 234 -38.97 23.56 3.00
CA GLU A 234 -38.43 23.27 1.66
C GLU A 234 -37.41 24.29 1.13
N ARG A 235 -36.83 25.13 2.01
CA ARG A 235 -35.79 26.09 1.67
C ARG A 235 -34.53 25.86 2.48
N LEU A 236 -33.39 25.88 1.79
CA LEU A 236 -32.07 25.78 2.42
C LEU A 236 -31.76 27.06 3.18
N GLN A 237 -31.39 26.91 4.45
CA GLN A 237 -30.91 28.04 5.24
C GLN A 237 -29.54 28.50 4.74
N THR A 238 -29.37 29.81 4.58
CA THR A 238 -28.11 30.43 4.12
C THR A 238 -26.98 30.27 5.13
N ALA A 239 -27.30 30.19 6.42
CA ALA A 239 -26.34 29.92 7.48
C ALA A 239 -26.12 28.40 7.60
N PRO A 240 -24.87 27.91 7.47
CA PRO A 240 -24.57 26.49 7.67
C PRO A 240 -24.68 26.13 9.16
N ILE A 241 -25.17 24.93 9.44
CA ILE A 241 -25.23 24.31 10.77
C ILE A 241 -23.82 24.04 11.28
N ALA A 242 -22.98 23.51 10.39
CA ALA A 242 -21.61 23.18 10.63
C ALA A 242 -20.81 23.34 9.33
N THR A 243 -19.54 23.70 9.48
CA THR A 243 -18.61 23.86 8.38
C THR A 243 -17.34 23.09 8.64
N LEU A 244 -16.71 22.65 7.56
CA LEU A 244 -15.41 22.01 7.51
C LEU A 244 -14.55 22.82 6.55
N GLY A 245 -13.40 23.30 7.02
CA GLY A 245 -12.52 24.16 6.24
C GLY A 245 -13.11 25.56 6.00
N ASN A 246 -12.55 26.28 5.04
CA ASN A 246 -12.98 27.63 4.67
C ASN A 246 -14.08 27.56 3.60
N THR A 247 -15.30 27.34 4.03
CA THR A 247 -16.49 27.31 3.18
C THR A 247 -16.89 28.71 2.73
N SER A 248 -17.43 28.82 1.53
CA SER A 248 -17.96 30.07 1.01
C SER A 248 -19.46 30.21 1.26
N PRO A 249 -20.05 31.41 1.05
CA PRO A 249 -21.50 31.58 1.16
C PRO A 249 -22.25 30.65 0.19
N LEU A 250 -23.38 30.12 0.68
CA LEU A 250 -24.28 29.24 -0.06
C LEU A 250 -24.74 29.89 -1.37
N GLN A 251 -24.56 29.19 -2.49
CA GLN A 251 -25.14 29.54 -3.78
C GLN A 251 -26.36 28.64 -4.03
N ALA A 252 -27.55 29.10 -3.64
CA ALA A 252 -28.78 28.31 -3.71
C ALA A 252 -29.22 27.98 -5.15
N ASP A 253 -28.84 28.81 -6.12
CA ASP A 253 -29.18 28.63 -7.54
C ASP A 253 -28.20 27.70 -8.28
N ASP A 254 -27.44 26.86 -7.57
CA ASP A 254 -26.48 25.94 -8.18
C ASP A 254 -27.20 24.70 -8.77
N PRO A 255 -26.87 24.28 -10.01
CA PRO A 255 -27.57 23.18 -10.69
C PRO A 255 -27.43 21.84 -9.96
N LEU A 256 -26.34 21.61 -9.22
CA LEU A 256 -26.15 20.36 -8.47
C LEU A 256 -27.06 20.28 -7.25
N ILE A 257 -27.34 21.43 -6.61
CA ILE A 257 -28.29 21.53 -5.48
C ILE A 257 -29.70 21.24 -5.97
N GLU A 258 -30.12 21.87 -7.07
CA GLU A 258 -31.44 21.66 -7.64
C GLU A 258 -31.65 20.19 -8.01
N HIS A 259 -30.64 19.57 -8.64
CA HIS A 259 -30.71 18.16 -9.02
C HIS A 259 -30.77 17.21 -7.81
N ALA A 260 -29.99 17.48 -6.75
CA ALA A 260 -30.01 16.69 -5.52
C ALA A 260 -31.36 16.79 -4.80
N MET A 261 -31.97 17.97 -4.78
CA MET A 261 -33.29 18.19 -4.20
C MET A 261 -34.39 17.49 -5.01
N GLN A 262 -34.35 17.58 -6.34
CA GLN A 262 -35.34 16.93 -7.23
C GLN A 262 -35.26 15.40 -7.17
N THR A 263 -34.05 14.84 -7.16
CA THR A 263 -33.85 13.38 -7.14
C THR A 263 -33.93 12.80 -5.74
N SER A 264 -33.76 13.62 -4.69
CA SER A 264 -33.58 13.16 -3.31
C SER A 264 -32.46 12.13 -3.17
N HIS A 265 -31.45 12.21 -4.04
CA HIS A 265 -30.29 11.35 -4.05
C HIS A 265 -29.01 12.17 -4.02
N LEU A 266 -27.93 11.55 -3.56
CA LEU A 266 -26.61 12.14 -3.66
C LEU A 266 -26.27 12.34 -5.14
N CYS A 267 -25.89 13.58 -5.49
CA CYS A 267 -25.43 13.94 -6.83
C CYS A 267 -23.97 14.38 -6.78
N HIS A 268 -23.23 14.05 -7.85
CA HIS A 268 -21.84 14.49 -8.01
C HIS A 268 -21.63 15.20 -9.36
N ILE A 269 -20.58 16.02 -9.47
CA ILE A 269 -20.33 16.90 -10.61
C ILE A 269 -20.29 16.20 -11.98
N ALA A 270 -19.89 14.93 -12.06
CA ALA A 270 -19.86 14.21 -13.34
C ALA A 270 -21.26 13.87 -13.88
N GLN A 271 -22.29 13.87 -13.02
CA GLN A 271 -23.69 13.71 -13.45
C GLN A 271 -24.30 15.02 -13.98
N SER A 272 -23.93 16.17 -13.41
CA SER A 272 -24.46 17.48 -13.82
C SER A 272 -23.84 18.03 -15.10
N LEU A 273 -22.59 17.65 -15.42
CA LEU A 273 -21.90 17.99 -16.68
C LEU A 273 -22.66 17.53 -17.94
N ASN A 274 -23.51 16.51 -17.84
CA ASN A 274 -24.29 15.98 -18.97
C ASN A 274 -25.65 16.67 -19.18
N GLN A 275 -26.14 17.44 -18.19
CA GLN A 275 -27.51 17.99 -18.20
C GLN A 275 -27.55 19.53 -18.31
N SER A 276 -26.48 20.22 -17.95
CA SER A 276 -26.44 21.70 -17.92
C SER A 276 -25.09 22.24 -18.40
N GLU A 277 -25.09 23.27 -19.26
CA GLU A 277 -23.88 23.97 -19.73
C GLU A 277 -23.18 24.82 -18.63
N GLN A 278 -23.77 24.88 -17.43
CA GLN A 278 -23.28 25.67 -16.32
C GLN A 278 -22.37 24.84 -15.41
N SER A 279 -21.18 25.37 -15.10
CA SER A 279 -20.25 24.76 -14.15
C SER A 279 -20.79 24.87 -12.73
N SER A 280 -21.09 23.74 -12.09
CA SER A 280 -21.38 23.65 -10.65
C SER A 280 -20.18 24.09 -9.84
N ARG A 281 -20.41 24.86 -8.78
CA ARG A 281 -19.39 25.20 -7.79
C ARG A 281 -19.06 23.99 -6.90
N TYR A 282 -20.08 23.21 -6.57
CA TYR A 282 -19.97 22.08 -5.66
C TYR A 282 -19.56 20.82 -6.41
N LEU A 283 -18.77 19.97 -5.77
CA LEU A 283 -18.40 18.66 -6.26
C LEU A 283 -19.46 17.60 -5.94
N ILE A 284 -20.05 17.71 -4.74
CA ILE A 284 -21.10 16.80 -4.24
C ILE A 284 -22.19 17.63 -3.57
N ALA A 285 -23.45 17.31 -3.89
CA ALA A 285 -24.62 17.72 -3.13
C ALA A 285 -25.35 16.46 -2.64
N ALA A 286 -25.44 16.27 -1.33
CA ALA A 286 -25.97 15.05 -0.73
C ALA A 286 -27.10 15.37 0.27
N PRO A 287 -28.35 14.98 -0.01
CA PRO A 287 -29.48 15.28 0.86
C PRO A 287 -29.47 14.40 2.11
N LEU A 288 -29.84 14.99 3.25
CA LEU A 288 -29.96 14.31 4.53
C LEU A 288 -31.37 13.77 4.66
N ASN A 289 -31.58 12.59 4.08
CA ASN A 289 -32.87 11.93 4.11
C ASN A 289 -32.94 10.99 5.30
N ASN A 290 -34.02 11.06 6.06
CA ASN A 290 -34.36 10.09 7.09
C ASN A 290 -35.23 8.96 6.52
N LEU A 291 -35.41 7.89 7.30
CA LEU A 291 -36.22 6.71 7.01
C LEU A 291 -37.62 6.99 6.40
N ASP A 292 -38.26 8.11 6.75
CA ASP A 292 -39.58 8.50 6.22
C ASP A 292 -39.53 9.22 4.85
N GLY A 293 -38.35 9.33 4.24
CA GLY A 293 -38.13 10.07 2.99
C GLY A 293 -38.16 11.59 3.15
N LYS A 294 -38.18 12.09 4.39
CA LYS A 294 -38.09 13.53 4.69
C LYS A 294 -36.63 13.98 4.60
N CYS A 295 -36.40 15.02 3.82
CA CYS A 295 -35.11 15.70 3.74
C CYS A 295 -35.01 16.71 4.89
N PHE A 296 -34.01 16.53 5.76
CA PHE A 296 -33.72 17.45 6.85
C PHE A 296 -32.72 18.53 6.46
N GLY A 297 -31.88 18.28 5.46
CA GLY A 297 -30.81 19.19 5.11
C GLY A 297 -30.01 18.74 3.89
N LEU A 298 -28.96 19.48 3.58
CA LEU A 298 -28.09 19.18 2.45
C LEU A 298 -26.63 19.35 2.87
N LEU A 299 -25.82 18.34 2.56
CA LEU A 299 -24.37 18.41 2.61
C LEU A 299 -23.84 18.89 1.28
N LEU A 300 -23.05 19.95 1.31
CA LEU A 300 -22.39 20.53 0.15
C LEU A 300 -20.88 20.39 0.30
N VAL A 301 -20.24 19.76 -0.68
CA VAL A 301 -18.78 19.59 -0.71
C VAL A 301 -18.20 20.47 -1.80
N GLU A 302 -17.32 21.41 -1.43
CA GLU A 302 -16.61 22.27 -2.36
C GLU A 302 -15.26 21.66 -2.78
N GLN A 303 -14.56 20.99 -1.86
CA GLN A 303 -13.22 20.44 -2.12
C GLN A 303 -13.00 19.07 -1.47
N MET A 304 -12.43 18.16 -2.27
CA MET A 304 -11.90 16.87 -1.85
C MET A 304 -10.85 16.38 -2.87
N PRO A 305 -9.91 15.50 -2.49
CA PRO A 305 -8.97 14.89 -3.43
C PRO A 305 -9.69 14.10 -4.53
N PHE A 306 -9.21 14.19 -5.78
CA PHE A 306 -9.82 13.49 -6.93
C PHE A 306 -9.94 11.97 -6.71
N PHE A 307 -8.93 11.35 -6.09
CA PHE A 307 -8.93 9.91 -5.80
C PHE A 307 -10.03 9.48 -4.81
N SER A 308 -10.56 10.40 -4.01
CA SER A 308 -11.63 10.14 -3.06
C SER A 308 -13.01 10.27 -3.68
N LEU A 309 -13.13 10.80 -4.90
CA LEU A 309 -14.41 10.89 -5.63
C LEU A 309 -14.70 9.56 -6.35
N GLN A 310 -15.03 8.53 -5.56
CA GLN A 310 -15.38 7.20 -6.05
C GLN A 310 -16.77 6.80 -5.55
N ASP A 311 -17.44 5.91 -6.28
CA ASP A 311 -18.78 5.41 -5.92
C ASP A 311 -18.87 4.90 -4.48
N GLU A 312 -17.82 4.24 -3.99
CA GLU A 312 -17.75 3.73 -2.63
C GLU A 312 -17.70 4.84 -1.57
N THR A 313 -16.91 5.90 -1.81
CA THR A 313 -16.88 7.06 -0.91
C THR A 313 -18.23 7.76 -0.90
N LEU A 314 -18.87 7.89 -2.07
CA LEU A 314 -20.23 8.43 -2.18
C LEU A 314 -21.26 7.59 -1.42
N GLN A 315 -21.17 6.25 -1.50
CA GLN A 315 -22.02 5.35 -0.71
C GLN A 315 -21.78 5.51 0.79
N THR A 316 -20.52 5.66 1.20
CA THR A 316 -20.14 5.87 2.61
C THR A 316 -20.69 7.20 3.14
N ILE A 317 -20.57 8.28 2.35
CA ILE A 317 -21.16 9.59 2.67
C ILE A 317 -22.67 9.44 2.85
N ASN A 318 -23.36 8.85 1.87
CA ASN A 318 -24.81 8.69 1.89
C ASN A 318 -25.28 7.88 3.12
N LEU A 319 -24.55 6.82 3.48
CA LEU A 319 -24.88 6.05 4.67
C LEU A 319 -24.66 6.84 5.95
N LEU A 320 -23.52 7.51 6.12
CA LEU A 320 -23.24 8.29 7.33
C LEU A 320 -24.26 9.44 7.50
N LEU A 321 -24.65 10.07 6.39
CA LEU A 321 -25.70 11.08 6.37
C LEU A 321 -27.06 10.50 6.75
N GLY A 322 -27.45 9.36 6.16
CA GLY A 322 -28.70 8.67 6.50
C GLY A 322 -28.74 8.26 7.97
N TYR A 323 -27.65 7.68 8.47
CA TYR A 323 -27.54 7.29 9.88
C TYR A 323 -27.68 8.48 10.83
N TYR A 324 -27.10 9.63 10.47
CA TYR A 324 -27.26 10.86 11.23
C TYR A 324 -28.70 11.40 11.14
N ALA A 325 -29.29 11.47 9.95
CA ALA A 325 -30.68 11.91 9.76
C ALA A 325 -31.69 11.05 10.54
N ASP A 326 -31.44 9.74 10.61
CA ASP A 326 -32.24 8.80 11.39
C ASP A 326 -32.09 9.06 12.90
N SER A 327 -30.89 9.43 13.37
CA SER A 327 -30.65 9.78 14.77
C SER A 327 -31.47 11.00 15.22
N LEU A 328 -31.72 11.96 14.32
CA LEU A 328 -32.61 13.10 14.57
C LEU A 328 -34.09 12.66 14.74
N SER A 329 -34.43 11.44 14.33
CA SER A 329 -35.79 10.89 14.28
C SER A 329 -36.06 9.79 15.30
N MET A 330 -35.18 9.64 16.31
CA MET A 330 -35.19 8.61 17.36
C MET A 330 -36.59 8.26 17.91
N HIS A 331 -37.36 9.29 18.25
CA HIS A 331 -38.65 9.14 18.93
C HIS A 331 -39.77 8.63 18.00
N ALA A 332 -39.76 9.03 16.72
CA ALA A 332 -40.79 8.65 15.76
C ALA A 332 -40.68 7.16 15.36
N LEU A 333 -39.46 6.69 15.19
CA LEU A 333 -39.17 5.32 14.74
C LEU A 333 -39.38 4.28 15.84
N ALA A 334 -38.91 4.55 17.07
CA ALA A 334 -39.16 3.68 18.21
C ALA A 334 -40.66 3.53 18.54
N ALA A 335 -41.46 4.56 18.28
CA ALA A 335 -42.89 4.57 18.60
C ALA A 335 -43.73 3.58 17.77
N GLN A 336 -43.26 3.13 16.59
CA GLN A 336 -43.98 2.13 15.78
C GLN A 336 -43.82 0.73 16.38
N ILE A 337 -42.59 0.35 16.76
CA ILE A 337 -42.30 -0.94 17.37
C ILE A 337 -42.88 -1.02 18.79
N ARG A 338 -42.68 0.02 19.61
CA ARG A 338 -43.19 0.03 20.99
C ARG A 338 -44.71 -0.01 21.11
N ARG A 339 -45.45 0.40 20.07
CA ARG A 339 -46.91 0.24 20.01
C ARG A 339 -47.35 -1.21 19.93
N LYS A 340 -46.52 -2.08 19.35
CA LYS A 340 -46.80 -3.51 19.18
C LYS A 340 -46.11 -4.37 20.25
N GLU A 341 -44.92 -3.97 20.70
CA GLU A 341 -44.12 -4.63 21.74
C GLU A 341 -43.72 -3.60 22.81
N PRO A 342 -44.55 -3.40 23.86
CA PRO A 342 -44.32 -2.39 24.90
C PRO A 342 -43.07 -2.66 25.74
N ASP A 343 -42.68 -3.92 25.88
CA ASP A 343 -41.56 -4.38 26.72
C ASP A 343 -40.19 -4.18 26.05
N CYS A 344 -40.16 -3.78 24.77
CA CYS A 344 -38.93 -3.51 24.03
C CYS A 344 -38.33 -2.15 24.43
N PRO A 345 -37.03 -2.09 24.82
CA PRO A 345 -36.32 -0.86 25.09
C PRO A 345 -36.36 0.10 23.89
N PRO A 346 -36.47 1.43 24.12
CA PRO A 346 -36.57 2.40 23.03
C PRO A 346 -35.31 2.43 22.15
N GLU A 347 -34.13 2.23 22.73
CA GLU A 347 -32.85 2.17 22.01
C GLU A 347 -32.78 0.94 21.08
N PHE A 348 -33.17 -0.23 21.59
CA PHE A 348 -33.21 -1.47 20.80
C PHE A 348 -34.23 -1.39 19.67
N ALA A 349 -35.44 -0.89 19.95
CA ALA A 349 -36.50 -0.71 18.96
C ALA A 349 -36.05 0.21 17.82
N PHE A 350 -35.47 1.35 18.18
CA PHE A 350 -34.96 2.31 17.21
C PHE A 350 -33.86 1.71 16.33
N GLU A 351 -32.85 1.08 16.95
CA GLU A 351 -31.72 0.49 16.23
C GLU A 351 -32.16 -0.63 15.29
N LEU A 352 -33.09 -1.49 15.71
CA LEU A 352 -33.60 -2.58 14.89
C LEU A 352 -34.30 -2.05 13.63
N GLN A 353 -35.16 -1.04 13.78
CA GLN A 353 -35.85 -0.41 12.66
C GLN A 353 -34.87 0.27 11.71
N ARG A 354 -33.86 0.95 12.27
CA ARG A 354 -32.83 1.66 11.51
C ARG A 354 -31.97 0.71 10.69
N LEU A 355 -31.48 -0.38 11.28
CA LEU A 355 -30.64 -1.36 10.59
C LEU A 355 -31.38 -2.10 9.48
N TRP A 356 -32.68 -2.38 9.67
CA TRP A 356 -33.51 -2.96 8.63
C TRP A 356 -33.59 -2.07 7.39
N HIS A 357 -33.71 -0.75 7.56
CA HIS A 357 -33.73 0.17 6.43
C HIS A 357 -32.35 0.30 5.77
N ILE A 358 -31.28 0.40 6.58
CA ILE A 358 -29.89 0.39 6.08
C ILE A 358 -29.65 -0.84 5.19
N ARG A 359 -30.18 -2.01 5.56
CA ARG A 359 -30.09 -3.22 4.73
C ARG A 359 -30.76 -3.08 3.36
N GLN A 360 -31.90 -2.38 3.29
CA GLN A 360 -32.64 -2.17 2.05
C GLN A 360 -31.90 -1.21 1.10
N SER A 361 -31.28 -0.16 1.64
CA SER A 361 -30.60 0.87 0.84
C SER A 361 -29.14 0.54 0.51
N SER A 362 -28.40 -0.09 1.42
CA SER A 362 -26.94 -0.27 1.32
C SER A 362 -26.48 -1.72 1.19
N GLN A 363 -27.41 -2.68 1.19
CA GLN A 363 -27.15 -4.13 1.20
C GLN A 363 -26.29 -4.63 2.37
N VAL A 364 -26.01 -3.80 3.37
CA VAL A 364 -25.19 -4.19 4.52
C VAL A 364 -26.02 -5.02 5.50
N SER A 365 -25.57 -6.25 5.75
CA SER A 365 -26.21 -7.18 6.70
C SER A 365 -26.02 -6.76 8.15
N SER A 366 -27.04 -7.00 8.97
CA SER A 366 -26.97 -6.90 10.43
C SER A 366 -27.55 -8.18 11.03
N VAL A 367 -27.23 -8.48 12.29
CA VAL A 367 -27.63 -9.73 12.92
C VAL A 367 -28.03 -9.52 14.36
N VAL A 368 -29.05 -10.23 14.81
CA VAL A 368 -29.41 -10.34 16.23
C VAL A 368 -28.95 -11.70 16.72
N VAL A 369 -28.19 -11.72 17.81
CA VAL A 369 -27.85 -12.94 18.53
C VAL A 369 -28.70 -13.00 19.78
N ALA A 370 -29.60 -13.99 19.87
CA ALA A 370 -30.41 -14.24 21.05
C ALA A 370 -29.75 -15.34 21.88
N LEU A 371 -29.33 -15.02 23.09
CA LEU A 371 -28.80 -15.98 24.04
C LEU A 371 -29.91 -16.40 24.99
N GLU A 372 -30.36 -17.65 24.88
CA GLU A 372 -31.23 -18.28 25.86
C GLU A 372 -30.38 -18.73 27.05
N ILE A 373 -30.70 -18.24 28.25
CA ILE A 373 -29.99 -18.54 29.49
C ILE A 373 -30.98 -19.18 30.46
N GLN A 374 -30.73 -20.43 30.82
CA GLN A 374 -31.56 -21.16 31.78
C GLN A 374 -31.29 -20.65 33.21
N SER A 375 -32.35 -20.27 33.93
CA SER A 375 -32.23 -19.80 35.31
C SER A 375 -31.95 -21.00 36.23
N ARG A 376 -30.73 -21.06 36.82
CA ARG A 376 -30.36 -22.05 37.84
C ARG A 376 -30.19 -21.39 39.20
N PRO A 377 -30.86 -21.89 40.27
CA PRO A 377 -30.69 -21.33 41.61
C PRO A 377 -29.22 -21.44 42.08
N GLY A 378 -28.65 -20.32 42.53
CA GLY A 378 -27.29 -20.25 43.07
C GLY A 378 -26.18 -19.89 42.08
N MET A 379 -26.52 -19.65 40.80
CA MET A 379 -25.56 -19.23 39.78
C MET A 379 -25.52 -17.69 39.67
N PRO A 380 -24.34 -17.04 39.59
CA PRO A 380 -24.27 -15.59 39.41
C PRO A 380 -24.95 -15.19 38.09
N ASP A 381 -25.58 -14.01 38.05
CA ASP A 381 -26.32 -13.52 36.87
C ASP A 381 -25.38 -13.40 35.65
N VAL A 382 -25.37 -14.44 34.83
CA VAL A 382 -24.54 -14.54 33.64
C VAL A 382 -25.02 -13.55 32.58
N ALA A 383 -26.32 -13.28 32.52
CA ALA A 383 -26.89 -12.34 31.56
C ALA A 383 -26.32 -10.93 31.77
N GLN A 384 -26.27 -10.45 33.02
CA GLN A 384 -25.65 -9.17 33.35
C GLN A 384 -24.14 -9.13 33.05
N GLN A 385 -23.43 -10.24 33.22
CA GLN A 385 -21.99 -10.29 32.94
C GLN A 385 -21.70 -10.23 31.44
N ILE A 386 -22.49 -10.92 30.63
CA ILE A 386 -22.40 -10.85 29.17
C ILE A 386 -22.81 -9.44 28.70
N GLN A 387 -23.85 -8.86 29.30
CA GLN A 387 -24.29 -7.49 29.00
C GLN A 387 -23.19 -6.44 29.27
N ARG A 388 -22.31 -6.65 30.25
CA ARG A 388 -21.14 -5.77 30.50
C ARG A 388 -20.06 -5.86 29.42
N GLN A 389 -20.06 -6.90 28.59
CA GLN A 389 -19.15 -7.04 27.45
C GLN A 389 -19.68 -6.37 26.16
N LYS A 390 -20.75 -5.55 26.28
CA LYS A 390 -21.34 -4.76 25.19
C LYS A 390 -20.24 -4.03 24.40
N ARG A 391 -20.19 -4.27 23.09
CA ARG A 391 -19.33 -3.49 22.18
C ARG A 391 -20.03 -2.17 21.86
N ALA A 392 -19.24 -1.16 21.48
CA ALA A 392 -19.69 0.23 21.40
C ALA A 392 -20.95 0.49 20.56
N LEU A 393 -21.25 -0.33 19.55
CA LEU A 393 -22.42 -0.21 18.68
C LEU A 393 -23.54 -1.23 18.95
N ASP A 394 -23.24 -2.33 19.66
CA ASP A 394 -24.21 -3.41 19.85
C ASP A 394 -25.31 -2.93 20.82
N GLU A 395 -26.57 -3.29 20.62
CA GLU A 395 -27.65 -2.99 21.57
C GLU A 395 -28.21 -4.24 22.23
N ASN A 396 -28.46 -4.16 23.54
CA ASN A 396 -28.86 -5.30 24.34
C ASN A 396 -30.29 -5.12 24.85
N TRP A 397 -31.09 -6.18 24.71
CA TRP A 397 -32.40 -6.30 25.34
C TRP A 397 -32.43 -7.58 26.17
N LEU A 398 -32.60 -7.41 27.49
CA LEU A 398 -32.76 -8.53 28.42
C LEU A 398 -34.25 -8.75 28.68
N ILE A 399 -34.74 -9.91 28.28
CA ILE A 399 -36.11 -10.38 28.54
C ILE A 399 -36.01 -11.39 29.68
N GLN A 400 -36.65 -11.10 30.81
CA GLN A 400 -36.67 -11.98 31.97
C GLN A 400 -38.00 -12.73 32.03
N ASP A 401 -37.93 -14.05 32.12
CA ASP A 401 -39.07 -14.94 32.38
C ASP A 401 -38.77 -15.79 33.65
N VAL A 402 -39.77 -16.51 34.16
CA VAL A 402 -39.72 -17.20 35.46
C VAL A 402 -38.61 -18.27 35.50
N ASP A 403 -38.45 -19.04 34.42
CA ASP A 403 -37.50 -20.15 34.35
C ASP A 403 -36.31 -19.89 33.42
N ARG A 404 -36.35 -18.80 32.64
CA ARG A 404 -35.38 -18.50 31.56
C ARG A 404 -35.20 -17.00 31.41
N SER A 405 -34.03 -16.60 30.94
CA SER A 405 -33.78 -15.23 30.49
C SER A 405 -33.22 -15.25 29.07
N ILE A 406 -33.64 -14.28 28.26
CA ILE A 406 -33.09 -14.09 26.92
C ILE A 406 -32.34 -12.78 26.88
N LEU A 407 -31.08 -12.85 26.49
CA LEU A 407 -30.30 -11.67 26.14
C LEU A 407 -30.23 -11.58 24.62
N ALA A 408 -31.02 -10.67 24.04
CA ALA A 408 -30.94 -10.33 22.62
C ALA A 408 -29.89 -9.24 22.43
N THR A 409 -28.84 -9.53 21.67
CA THR A 409 -27.79 -8.60 21.28
C THR A 409 -27.91 -8.30 19.79
N LEU A 410 -28.32 -7.07 19.47
CA LEU A 410 -28.35 -6.54 18.12
C LEU A 410 -26.95 -6.08 17.74
N MET A 411 -26.41 -6.63 16.65
CA MET A 411 -25.08 -6.35 16.13
C MET A 411 -25.19 -5.62 14.79
N PRO A 412 -24.97 -4.28 14.76
CA PRO A 412 -25.05 -3.48 13.53
C PRO A 412 -24.00 -3.85 12.48
N LEU A 413 -24.33 -3.80 11.19
CA LEU A 413 -23.35 -3.94 10.10
C LEU A 413 -22.46 -5.20 10.26
N SER A 414 -23.08 -6.32 10.60
CA SER A 414 -22.42 -7.58 10.91
C SER A 414 -23.20 -8.72 10.30
N GLY A 415 -22.49 -9.51 9.48
CA GLY A 415 -23.03 -10.74 8.89
C GLY A 415 -22.90 -11.95 9.81
N GLN A 416 -23.27 -13.11 9.29
CA GLN A 416 -23.27 -14.37 10.04
C GLN A 416 -21.91 -14.72 10.67
N SER A 417 -20.79 -14.50 9.96
CA SER A 417 -19.45 -14.77 10.50
C SER A 417 -19.11 -13.96 11.75
N ALA A 418 -19.67 -12.74 11.87
CA ALA A 418 -19.47 -11.92 13.06
C ALA A 418 -20.27 -12.44 14.27
N ALA A 419 -21.48 -12.98 14.03
CA ALA A 419 -22.27 -13.66 15.06
C ALA A 419 -21.58 -14.95 15.54
N GLU A 420 -21.05 -15.76 14.63
CA GLU A 420 -20.27 -16.96 14.98
C GLU A 420 -19.01 -16.60 15.79
N GLY A 421 -18.29 -15.54 15.39
CA GLY A 421 -17.15 -15.02 16.13
C GLY A 421 -17.52 -14.44 17.51
N TYR A 422 -18.72 -13.89 17.68
CA TYR A 422 -19.23 -13.48 19.00
C TYR A 422 -19.50 -14.69 19.89
N LEU A 423 -20.18 -15.71 19.39
CA LEU A 423 -20.43 -16.96 20.12
C LEU A 423 -19.12 -17.67 20.49
N SER A 424 -18.15 -17.73 19.58
CA SER A 424 -16.82 -18.30 19.88
C SER A 424 -16.08 -17.55 20.99
N ARG A 425 -16.19 -16.21 21.04
CA ARG A 425 -15.63 -15.42 22.15
C ARG A 425 -16.34 -15.68 23.47
N LEU A 426 -17.66 -15.86 23.44
CA LEU A 426 -18.42 -16.23 24.62
C LEU A 426 -18.05 -17.64 25.11
N GLU A 427 -17.79 -18.59 24.20
CA GLU A 427 -17.31 -19.93 24.53
C GLU A 427 -15.95 -19.88 25.23
N MET A 428 -15.00 -19.11 24.69
CA MET A 428 -13.70 -18.90 25.33
C MET A 428 -13.83 -18.23 26.71
N TRP A 429 -14.73 -17.26 26.84
CA TRP A 429 -15.02 -16.61 28.11
C TRP A 429 -15.60 -17.58 29.14
N ALA A 430 -16.55 -18.43 28.73
CA ALA A 430 -17.15 -19.46 29.56
C ALA A 430 -16.08 -20.43 30.11
N HIS A 431 -15.20 -20.91 29.22
CA HIS A 431 -14.08 -21.78 29.60
C HIS A 431 -13.10 -21.10 30.55
N GLN A 432 -12.70 -19.85 30.30
CA GLN A 432 -11.77 -19.13 31.17
C GLN A 432 -12.33 -18.89 32.57
N LYS A 433 -13.63 -18.62 32.67
CA LYS A 433 -14.26 -18.22 33.94
C LYS A 433 -14.72 -19.41 34.78
N SER A 434 -15.21 -20.46 34.15
CA SER A 434 -15.88 -21.59 34.81
C SER A 434 -15.30 -22.95 34.46
N GLY A 435 -14.41 -23.03 33.47
CA GLY A 435 -13.92 -24.29 32.90
C GLY A 435 -14.94 -25.01 32.01
N GLN A 436 -16.18 -24.54 31.96
CA GLN A 436 -17.31 -25.18 31.28
C GLN A 436 -17.59 -24.57 29.89
N THR A 437 -18.29 -25.33 29.06
CA THR A 437 -18.81 -24.87 27.76
C THR A 437 -20.07 -24.01 27.92
N LEU A 438 -20.46 -23.23 26.91
CA LEU A 438 -21.71 -22.45 26.92
C LEU A 438 -22.94 -23.34 27.18
N ALA A 439 -22.98 -24.52 26.56
CA ALA A 439 -24.08 -25.47 26.71
C ALA A 439 -24.16 -26.05 28.15
N GLU A 440 -23.02 -26.31 28.79
CA GLU A 440 -22.97 -26.79 30.18
C GLU A 440 -23.47 -25.74 31.17
N LEU A 441 -23.19 -24.46 30.88
CA LEU A 441 -23.73 -23.30 31.60
C LEU A 441 -25.22 -23.07 31.32
N GLY A 442 -25.84 -23.84 30.43
CA GLY A 442 -27.25 -23.69 30.06
C GLY A 442 -27.52 -22.48 29.17
N ILE A 443 -26.53 -22.08 28.36
CA ILE A 443 -26.60 -20.95 27.45
C ILE A 443 -26.65 -21.45 26.01
N PHE A 444 -27.69 -21.07 25.27
CA PHE A 444 -27.89 -21.47 23.88
C PHE A 444 -28.01 -20.24 22.98
N GLY A 445 -27.16 -20.16 21.96
CA GLY A 445 -27.14 -19.05 21.01
C GLY A 445 -28.00 -19.30 19.79
N HIS A 446 -28.86 -18.33 19.45
CA HIS A 446 -29.66 -18.29 18.23
C HIS A 446 -29.24 -17.11 17.38
N ILE A 447 -28.86 -17.37 16.12
CA ILE A 447 -28.49 -16.34 15.16
C ILE A 447 -29.73 -16.00 14.33
N LEU A 448 -30.17 -14.75 14.41
CA LEU A 448 -31.32 -14.21 13.70
C LEU A 448 -30.82 -13.12 12.73
N PRO A 449 -30.55 -13.45 11.46
CA PRO A 449 -30.10 -12.46 10.48
C PRO A 449 -31.21 -11.44 10.19
N LEU A 450 -30.86 -10.15 10.17
CA LEU A 450 -31.75 -9.06 9.79
C LEU A 450 -31.65 -8.81 8.27
N ASP A 451 -31.71 -9.89 7.48
CA ASP A 451 -31.55 -9.84 6.03
C ASP A 451 -32.89 -9.97 5.29
N THR A 452 -33.78 -10.85 5.77
CA THR A 452 -34.97 -11.28 5.04
C THR A 452 -36.29 -10.90 5.70
N ASP A 453 -36.31 -10.85 7.03
CA ASP A 453 -37.55 -10.67 7.79
C ASP A 453 -37.65 -9.26 8.38
N PRO A 454 -38.81 -8.59 8.26
CA PRO A 454 -39.00 -7.27 8.83
C PRO A 454 -38.88 -7.30 10.36
N PRO A 455 -38.53 -6.17 11.01
CA PRO A 455 -38.27 -6.08 12.44
C PRO A 455 -39.32 -6.74 13.32
N LEU A 456 -40.60 -6.57 12.99
CA LEU A 456 -41.70 -7.13 13.76
C LEU A 456 -41.75 -8.67 13.74
N VAL A 457 -41.41 -9.28 12.60
CA VAL A 457 -41.35 -10.76 12.49
C VAL A 457 -40.14 -11.30 13.25
N LEU A 458 -39.03 -10.58 13.24
CA LEU A 458 -37.86 -10.94 14.03
C LEU A 458 -38.16 -10.85 15.53
N LEU A 459 -38.85 -9.78 15.98
CA LEU A 459 -39.31 -9.65 17.37
C LEU A 459 -40.29 -10.76 17.77
N GLN A 460 -41.19 -11.16 16.88
CA GLN A 460 -42.07 -12.31 17.11
C GLN A 460 -41.28 -13.60 17.28
N ARG A 461 -40.26 -13.86 16.45
CA ARG A 461 -39.37 -15.02 16.62
C ARG A 461 -38.55 -14.96 17.91
N LEU A 462 -38.11 -13.77 18.34
CA LEU A 462 -37.45 -13.59 19.64
C LEU A 462 -38.41 -13.96 20.79
N ASN A 463 -39.66 -13.51 20.72
CA ASN A 463 -40.69 -13.87 21.71
C ASN A 463 -41.07 -15.35 21.63
N GLU A 464 -41.10 -15.96 20.44
CA GLU A 464 -41.29 -17.41 20.29
C GLU A 464 -40.13 -18.19 20.93
N ILE A 465 -38.88 -17.75 20.78
CA ILE A 465 -37.73 -18.37 21.46
C ILE A 465 -37.83 -18.15 22.98
N ALA A 466 -38.30 -16.98 23.42
CA ALA A 466 -38.54 -16.67 24.83
C ALA A 466 -39.60 -17.58 25.47
N HIS A 467 -40.63 -17.95 24.70
CA HIS A 467 -41.80 -18.65 25.21
C HIS A 467 -41.95 -20.08 24.68
N ALA A 468 -40.98 -20.57 23.91
CA ALA A 468 -40.96 -21.95 23.43
C ALA A 468 -40.75 -22.90 24.62
N SER A 469 -41.76 -23.72 24.87
CA SER A 469 -41.74 -24.75 25.89
C SER A 469 -40.66 -25.80 25.60
N ALA A 470 -39.99 -26.25 26.66
CA ALA A 470 -38.79 -27.09 26.69
C ALA A 470 -38.89 -28.50 26.04
N GLN A 471 -39.90 -28.80 25.21
CA GLN A 471 -40.24 -30.18 24.83
C GLN A 471 -39.81 -30.65 23.44
N THR A 472 -39.13 -29.83 22.63
CA THR A 472 -38.66 -30.31 21.32
C THR A 472 -37.30 -29.74 20.91
N ARG A 473 -36.21 -30.40 21.30
CA ARG A 473 -35.09 -30.60 20.36
C ARG A 473 -34.19 -31.79 20.74
N PRO A 474 -33.89 -32.68 19.78
CA PRO A 474 -33.05 -33.84 19.99
C PRO A 474 -31.58 -33.43 20.12
N LEU A 475 -30.88 -34.11 21.04
CA LEU A 475 -29.43 -34.12 21.16
C LEU A 475 -28.79 -34.33 19.78
N ARG A 476 -28.04 -33.33 19.29
CA ARG A 476 -27.09 -33.57 18.18
C ARG A 476 -25.97 -34.46 18.73
N PRO A 477 -25.59 -35.55 18.03
CA PRO A 477 -24.52 -36.42 18.48
C PRO A 477 -23.17 -35.70 18.34
N HIS A 478 -22.32 -35.88 19.34
CA HIS A 478 -20.90 -35.55 19.28
C HIS A 478 -20.26 -36.19 18.03
N ALA A 479 -19.59 -35.37 17.22
CA ALA A 479 -18.49 -35.76 16.35
C ALA A 479 -17.50 -34.59 16.27
#